data_AF-A0A920TSU1-F1
#
_entry.id   AF-A0A920TSU1-F1
#
_cell.length_a   1.000
_cell.length_b   1.000
_cell.length_c   1.000
_cell.angle_alpha   90.00
_cell.angle_beta   90.00
_cell.angle_gamma   90.00
#
_symmetry.space_group_name_H-M   'P 1'
#
loop_
_entity.id
_entity.type
_entity.pdbx_description
1 polymer ?
#
loop_
_entity_poly.entity_id
_entity_poly.type
_entity_poly.pdbx_seq_one_letter_code
_entity_poly.pdbx_strand_id
1 'polypeptide(L)'
;MSEARTVLLTHRPWIDETMKIAIPALASLLIITGAASLGAQQKRALDHADYDIWNRIQNIAVSSDGLWLAYRLVPGDGEATLVCGA
;
A
#
# COMPACT_ATOMS: atom_id res chain seq x y z
N MET A 1 -32.92 34.55 57.00
CA MET A 1 -34.17 33.80 56.84
C MET A 1 -34.26 33.38 55.38
N SER A 2 -34.53 32.09 55.14
CA SER A 2 -34.92 31.49 53.84
C SER A 2 -33.79 31.39 52.78
N GLU A 3 -33.54 30.29 52.07
CA GLU A 3 -34.03 28.92 52.09
C GLU A 3 -33.08 28.11 51.19
N ALA A 4 -33.08 26.80 51.42
CA ALA A 4 -32.39 25.79 50.63
C ALA A 4 -32.71 25.88 49.13
N ARG A 5 -31.68 25.77 48.28
CA ARG A 5 -31.82 25.16 46.94
C ARG A 5 -30.64 24.25 46.66
N THR A 6 -30.82 23.00 47.07
CA THR A 6 -30.13 21.83 46.54
C THR A 6 -30.38 21.74 45.04
N VAL A 7 -29.42 22.18 44.22
CA VAL A 7 -29.40 21.85 42.80
C VAL A 7 -28.46 20.66 42.63
N LEU A 8 -29.06 19.50 42.39
CA LEU A 8 -28.40 18.24 42.11
C LEU A 8 -27.57 18.40 40.82
N LEU A 9 -26.30 18.78 40.95
CA LEU A 9 -25.30 18.73 39.87
C LEU A 9 -24.98 17.25 39.59
N THR A 10 -25.91 16.57 38.93
CA THR A 10 -25.59 15.34 38.20
C THR A 10 -24.58 15.74 37.13
N HIS A 11 -23.33 15.32 37.32
CA HIS A 11 -22.29 15.40 36.30
C HIS A 11 -22.80 14.66 35.05
N ARG A 12 -23.27 15.42 34.05
CA ARG A 12 -23.41 14.92 32.68
C ARG A 12 -22.00 14.56 32.22
N PRO A 13 -21.69 13.29 31.88
CA PRO A 13 -20.40 12.96 31.30
C PRO A 13 -20.26 13.73 29.97
N TRP A 14 -19.06 14.26 29.69
CA TRP A 14 -18.77 15.16 28.58
C TRP A 14 -19.07 14.58 27.17
N ILE A 15 -19.38 13.29 27.09
CA ILE A 15 -19.84 12.62 25.87
C ILE A 15 -21.36 12.68 25.82
N ASP A 16 -21.90 13.73 25.21
CA ASP A 16 -23.31 13.79 24.85
C ASP A 16 -23.68 12.66 23.86
N GLU A 17 -24.97 12.30 23.82
CA GLU A 17 -25.49 11.23 22.95
C GLU A 17 -25.31 11.54 21.46
N THR A 18 -25.18 12.82 21.15
CA THR A 18 -24.94 13.41 19.83
C THR A 18 -23.54 13.04 19.31
N MET A 19 -22.55 13.00 20.20
CA MET A 19 -21.17 12.62 19.88
C MET A 19 -21.00 11.12 19.58
N LYS A 20 -21.92 10.26 20.06
CA LYS A 20 -21.94 8.81 19.75
C LYS A 20 -22.25 8.51 18.27
N ILE A 21 -22.93 9.44 17.58
CA ILE A 21 -23.26 9.33 16.15
C ILE A 21 -22.23 10.10 15.30
N ALA A 22 -21.74 11.23 15.81
CA ALA A 22 -20.75 12.05 15.10
C ALA A 22 -19.40 11.33 14.92
N ILE A 23 -18.93 10.58 15.92
CA ILE A 23 -17.66 9.83 15.86
C ILE A 23 -17.67 8.74 14.77
N PRO A 24 -18.65 7.82 14.69
CA PRO A 24 -18.67 6.81 13.64
C PRO A 24 -18.93 7.43 12.25
N ALA A 25 -19.70 8.52 12.16
CA ALA A 25 -19.91 9.22 10.90
C ALA A 25 -18.60 9.85 10.37
N LEU A 26 -17.82 10.48 11.23
CA LEU A 26 -16.52 11.05 10.88
C LEU A 26 -15.51 9.95 10.52
N ALA A 27 -15.48 8.85 11.26
CA ALA A 27 -14.64 7.69 10.95
C ALA A 27 -15.00 7.08 9.58
N SER A 28 -16.30 6.95 9.28
CA SER A 28 -16.78 6.46 7.99
C SER A 28 -16.39 7.39 6.85
N LEU A 29 -16.48 8.71 7.05
CA LEU A 29 -16.06 9.71 6.06
C LEU A 29 -14.55 9.66 5.79
N LEU A 30 -13.73 9.45 6.81
CA LEU A 30 -12.28 9.25 6.70
C LEU A 30 -11.92 7.98 5.92
N ILE A 31 -12.65 6.88 6.14
CA ILE A 31 -12.42 5.62 5.42
C ILE A 31 -12.78 5.76 3.93
N ILE A 32 -13.91 6.40 3.61
CA ILE A 32 -14.37 6.58 2.22
C ILE A 32 -13.43 7.49 1.44
N THR A 33 -12.92 8.55 2.06
CA THR A 33 -11.97 9.48 1.42
C THR A 33 -10.56 8.90 1.26
N GLY A 34 -10.11 8.04 2.18
CA GLY A 34 -8.82 7.36 2.08
C GLY A 34 -8.75 6.37 0.91
N ALA A 35 -9.86 5.68 0.60
CA ALA A 35 -9.92 4.66 -0.44
C ALA A 35 -9.70 5.19 -1.87
N ALA A 36 -10.02 6.47 -2.12
CA ALA A 36 -9.85 7.10 -3.43
C ALA A 36 -8.37 7.22 -3.88
N SER A 37 -7.42 7.21 -2.93
CA SER A 37 -5.99 7.30 -3.22
C SER A 37 -5.38 6.00 -3.75
N LEU A 38 -6.00 4.84 -3.49
CA LEU A 38 -5.46 3.54 -3.93
C LEU A 38 -5.65 3.29 -5.43
N GLY A 39 -6.62 3.96 -6.06
CA GLY A 39 -6.89 3.84 -7.51
C GLY A 39 -6.08 4.81 -8.38
N ALA A 40 -5.40 5.79 -7.79
CA ALA A 40 -4.68 6.85 -8.51
C ALA A 40 -3.22 6.48 -8.86
N GLN A 41 -2.81 5.24 -8.62
CA GLN A 41 -1.48 4.76 -9.01
C GLN A 41 -1.47 4.43 -10.51
N GLN A 42 -1.55 5.48 -11.33
CA GLN A 42 -1.44 5.34 -12.77
C GLN A 42 -0.06 4.78 -13.11
N LYS A 43 -0.01 3.67 -13.84
CA LYS A 43 1.26 3.10 -14.30
C LYS A 43 1.99 4.17 -15.11
N ARG A 44 3.28 4.35 -14.83
CA ARG A 44 4.13 5.22 -15.65
C ARG A 44 4.06 4.73 -17.10
N ALA A 45 3.80 5.63 -18.03
CA ALA A 45 3.89 5.30 -19.45
C ALA A 45 5.32 4.90 -19.79
N LEU A 46 5.49 3.83 -20.57
CA LEU A 46 6.82 3.44 -21.03
C LEU A 46 7.29 4.44 -22.09
N ASP A 47 8.54 4.84 -22.00
CA ASP A 47 9.23 5.59 -23.04
C ASP A 47 10.25 4.70 -23.78
N HIS A 48 11.00 5.28 -24.72
CA HIS A 48 11.98 4.52 -25.50
C HIS A 48 13.13 3.99 -24.63
N ALA A 49 13.58 4.76 -23.63
CA ALA A 49 14.70 4.37 -22.77
C ALA A 49 14.36 3.13 -21.92
N ASP A 50 13.07 2.91 -21.62
CA ASP A 50 12.61 1.70 -20.95
C ASP A 50 12.83 0.43 -21.78
N TYR A 51 12.89 0.53 -23.11
CA TYR A 51 13.19 -0.62 -23.97
C TYR A 51 14.68 -0.92 -24.03
N ASP A 52 15.54 0.08 -23.85
CA ASP A 52 17.00 -0.10 -23.88
C ASP A 52 17.48 -1.00 -22.72
N ILE A 53 16.82 -0.92 -21.56
CA ILE A 53 17.12 -1.76 -20.39
C ILE A 53 16.47 -3.15 -20.45
N TRP A 54 15.73 -3.47 -21.51
CA TRP A 54 15.02 -4.74 -21.60
C TRP A 54 15.99 -5.89 -21.87
N ASN A 55 16.06 -6.84 -20.94
CA ASN A 55 16.89 -8.03 -21.07
C ASN A 55 16.13 -9.24 -21.63
N ARG A 56 16.80 -10.04 -22.45
CA ARG A 56 16.34 -11.34 -22.95
C ARG A 56 17.04 -12.46 -22.19
N ILE A 57 16.29 -13.48 -21.80
CA ILE A 57 16.83 -14.70 -21.18
C ILE A 57 17.02 -15.76 -22.27
N GLN A 58 18.21 -16.35 -22.34
CA GLN A 58 18.60 -17.37 -23.31
C GLN A 58 19.41 -18.49 -22.65
N ASN A 59 19.61 -19.60 -23.37
CA ASN A 59 20.46 -20.73 -22.94
C ASN A 59 20.19 -21.18 -21.49
N ILE A 60 18.92 -21.43 -21.19
CA ILE A 60 18.47 -21.84 -19.86
C ILE A 60 18.89 -23.29 -19.62
N ALA A 61 19.50 -23.55 -18.46
CA ALA A 61 19.84 -24.89 -17.98
C ALA A 61 19.49 -25.02 -16.50
N VAL A 62 18.96 -26.17 -16.12
CA VAL A 62 18.62 -26.51 -14.74
C VAL A 62 19.49 -27.69 -14.31
N SER A 63 19.99 -27.69 -13.07
CA SER A 63 20.72 -28.83 -12.52
C SER A 63 19.85 -30.08 -12.44
N SER A 64 20.46 -31.26 -12.42
CA SER A 64 19.74 -32.54 -12.37
C SER A 64 18.87 -32.71 -11.12
N ASP A 65 19.25 -32.07 -10.02
CA ASP A 65 18.51 -32.06 -8.76
C ASP A 65 17.46 -30.93 -8.68
N GLY A 66 17.40 -30.04 -9.67
CA GLY A 66 16.48 -28.90 -9.71
C GLY A 66 16.82 -27.76 -8.76
N LEU A 67 17.96 -27.81 -8.05
CA LEU A 67 18.35 -26.82 -7.05
C LEU A 67 19.06 -25.61 -7.65
N TRP A 68 19.51 -25.68 -8.90
CA TRP A 68 20.27 -24.62 -9.55
C TRP A 68 19.72 -24.30 -10.93
N LEU A 69 19.71 -23.01 -11.24
CA LEU A 69 19.36 -22.46 -12.55
C LEU A 69 20.55 -21.66 -13.09
N ALA A 70 20.93 -21.97 -14.33
CA ALA A 70 21.84 -21.16 -15.12
C ALA A 70 21.10 -20.59 -16.33
N TYR A 71 21.34 -19.33 -16.65
CA TYR A 71 20.81 -18.70 -17.84
C TYR A 71 21.72 -17.56 -18.32
N ARG A 72 21.63 -17.26 -19.61
CA ARG A 72 22.29 -16.11 -20.21
C ARG A 72 21.33 -14.93 -20.24
N LEU A 73 21.71 -13.83 -19.59
CA LEU A 73 21.01 -12.55 -19.61
C LEU A 73 21.62 -11.68 -20.70
N VAL A 74 20.84 -11.36 -21.73
CA VAL A 74 21.28 -10.61 -22.91
C VAL A 74 20.58 -9.26 -22.93
N PRO A 75 21.30 -8.15 -22.72
CA PRO A 75 20.70 -6.82 -22.81
C PRO A 75 20.30 -6.46 -24.25
N GLY A 76 19.52 -5.38 -24.40
CA GLY A 76 19.18 -4.82 -25.70
C GLY A 76 20.42 -4.39 -26.48
N ASP A 77 21.37 -3.77 -25.77
CA ASP A 77 22.69 -3.35 -26.24
C ASP A 77 23.78 -3.76 -25.24
N GLY A 78 24.99 -4.03 -25.72
CA GLY A 78 26.14 -4.44 -24.92
C GLY A 78 26.29 -5.96 -24.73
N GLU A 79 27.06 -6.34 -23.71
CA GLU A 79 27.53 -7.72 -23.51
C GLU A 79 26.59 -8.57 -22.67
N ALA A 80 26.46 -9.84 -23.06
CA ALA A 80 25.65 -10.80 -22.34
C ALA A 80 26.34 -11.34 -21.08
N THR A 81 25.58 -11.51 -20.02
CA THR A 81 26.06 -12.02 -18.72
C THR A 81 25.54 -13.44 -18.48
N LEU A 82 26.40 -14.34 -18.02
CA LEU A 82 25.98 -15.66 -17.53
C LEU A 82 25.59 -15.53 -16.05
N VAL A 83 24.37 -15.92 -15.72
CA VAL A 83 23.86 -15.94 -14.35
C VAL A 83 23.67 -17.38 -13.92
N CYS A 84 24.26 -17.75 -12.78
CA CYS A 84 24.08 -19.06 -12.15
C CYS A 84 23.70 -18.84 -10.69
N GLY A 85 22.61 -19.44 -10.24
CA GLY A 85 22.12 -19.28 -8.87
C GLY A 85 21.17 -20.39 -8.45
N ALA A 86 20.93 -20.45 -7.14
CA ALA A 86 19.91 -21.29 -6.50
C ALA A 86 18.71 -20.42 -6.11
#